data_AF-A0A1U9UNV2-F1
#
_entry.id   AF-A0A1U9UNV2-F1
#
_cell.length_a   1.000
_cell.length_b   1.000
_cell.length_c   1.000
_cell.angle_alpha   90.00
_cell.angle_beta   90.00
_cell.angle_gamma   90.00
#
_symmetry.space_group_name_H-M   'P 1'
#
loop_
_entity.id
_entity.type
_entity.pdbx_description
1 polymer ?
#
loop_
_entity_poly.entity_id
_entity_poly.type
_entity_poly.pdbx_seq_one_letter_code
_entity_poly.pdbx_strand_id
1 'polypeptide(L)'
;MAVSWHDPYKSLAQVERAFRSMKTIDLQVRPIYHFSESRVRAHVFLCMLAYYVEWHLRQALKPLLHDDEDLATLRDQRANPVMPTPRSEGADAKAARHRTDDDLPVHSLQTLLQDLATLTYNITSTSVNPQTKIVITTRPTPLQRKAFALLGIDPGCSQ
;
A
#
# COMPACT_ATOMS: atom_id res chain seq x y z
N MET A 1 -0.58 -32.21 -17.63
CA MET A 1 -0.81 -31.27 -16.51
C MET A 1 0.55 -30.96 -15.87
N ALA A 2 1.21 -29.92 -16.36
CA ALA A 2 2.53 -29.52 -15.85
C ALA A 2 2.33 -28.53 -14.69
N VAL A 3 2.48 -29.02 -13.46
CA VAL A 3 2.54 -28.16 -12.28
C VAL A 3 3.86 -27.38 -12.35
N SER A 4 3.77 -26.07 -12.53
CA SER A 4 4.92 -25.14 -12.58
C SER A 4 5.52 -25.01 -11.18
N TRP A 5 6.63 -25.69 -10.93
CA TRP A 5 7.41 -25.62 -9.67
C TRP A 5 8.15 -24.28 -9.44
N HIS A 6 7.94 -23.27 -10.31
CA HIS A 6 8.62 -21.97 -10.25
C HIS A 6 7.91 -20.92 -9.40
N ASP A 7 6.66 -21.14 -9.00
CA ASP A 7 5.86 -20.18 -8.25
C ASP A 7 6.29 -19.98 -6.77
N PRO A 8 6.70 -21.01 -5.99
CA PRO A 8 7.06 -20.79 -4.58
C PRO A 8 8.39 -20.06 -4.38
N TYR A 9 9.36 -20.20 -5.30
CA TYR A 9 10.64 -19.48 -5.20
C TYR A 9 10.50 -17.98 -5.53
N LYS A 10 9.62 -17.64 -6.48
CA LYS A 10 9.36 -16.24 -6.84
C LYS A 10 8.54 -15.52 -5.77
N SER A 11 7.60 -16.21 -5.12
CA SER A 11 6.86 -15.64 -3.99
C SER A 11 7.80 -15.39 -2.81
N LEU A 12 8.76 -16.28 -2.52
CA LEU A 12 9.73 -16.08 -1.43
C LEU A 12 10.62 -14.84 -1.64
N ALA A 13 11.14 -14.63 -2.86
CA ALA A 13 11.94 -13.44 -3.17
C ALA A 13 11.11 -12.13 -3.13
N GLN A 14 9.82 -12.20 -3.45
CA GLN A 14 8.90 -11.08 -3.34
C GLN A 14 8.58 -10.76 -1.87
N VAL A 15 8.39 -11.80 -1.05
CA VAL A 15 8.24 -11.70 0.41
C VAL A 15 9.51 -11.11 1.02
N GLU A 16 10.71 -11.60 0.69
CA GLU A 16 11.97 -11.04 1.20
C GLU A 16 12.17 -9.57 0.81
N ARG A 17 11.85 -9.20 -0.44
CA ARG A 17 11.90 -7.80 -0.88
C ARG A 17 10.91 -6.93 -0.12
N ALA A 18 9.70 -7.42 0.13
CA ALA A 18 8.70 -6.69 0.91
C ALA A 18 9.10 -6.56 2.38
N PHE A 19 9.61 -7.64 3.00
CA PHE A 19 10.20 -7.64 4.34
C PHE A 19 11.37 -6.66 4.47
N ARG A 20 12.22 -6.58 3.44
CA ARG A 20 13.33 -5.63 3.39
C ARG A 20 12.81 -4.20 3.24
N SER A 21 11.86 -3.95 2.35
CA SER A 21 11.24 -2.64 2.17
C SER A 21 10.64 -2.13 3.48
N MET A 22 9.83 -2.95 4.14
CA MET A 22 9.13 -2.63 5.39
C MET A 22 10.07 -2.34 6.56
N LYS A 23 11.16 -3.12 6.69
CA LYS A 23 12.21 -2.91 7.71
C LYS A 23 13.08 -1.68 7.44
N THR A 24 13.20 -1.26 6.18
CA THR A 24 14.13 -0.18 5.79
C THR A 24 13.41 1.17 5.67
N ILE A 25 12.11 1.16 5.32
CA ILE A 25 11.40 2.36 4.86
C ILE A 25 10.26 2.79 5.78
N ASP A 26 9.54 1.87 6.46
CA ASP A 26 8.23 2.22 7.06
C ASP A 26 8.15 2.08 8.58
N LEU A 27 8.82 1.07 9.15
CA LEU A 27 9.01 0.97 10.58
C LEU A 27 10.41 1.49 10.88
N GLN A 28 10.58 2.65 11.52
CA GLN A 28 11.87 3.10 12.09
C GLN A 28 12.37 2.19 13.22
N VAL A 29 12.12 0.90 13.12
CA VAL A 29 12.70 -0.15 13.95
C VAL A 29 14.09 -0.35 13.41
N ARG A 30 15.06 0.38 13.98
CA ARG A 30 16.49 0.04 13.88
C ARG A 30 16.64 -1.48 13.96
N PRO A 31 17.60 -2.12 13.27
CA PRO A 31 17.79 -3.56 13.39
C PRO A 31 17.93 -3.98 14.86
N ILE A 32 16.84 -4.46 15.48
CA ILE A 32 16.87 -4.99 16.84
C ILE A 32 17.21 -6.45 16.67
N TYR A 33 18.46 -6.79 16.99
CA TYR A 33 18.86 -8.19 17.09
C TYR A 33 18.11 -8.79 18.28
N HIS A 34 17.04 -9.53 18.01
CA HIS A 34 16.30 -10.25 19.02
C HIS A 34 16.98 -11.60 19.27
N PHE A 35 17.45 -11.81 20.49
CA PHE A 35 18.09 -13.07 20.90
C PHE A 35 17.18 -13.97 21.73
N SER A 36 16.01 -13.49 22.17
CA SER A 36 15.02 -14.30 22.89
C SER A 36 13.96 -14.86 21.95
N GLU A 37 13.63 -16.14 22.09
CA GLU A 37 12.67 -16.85 21.24
C GLU A 37 11.31 -16.13 21.14
N SER A 38 10.81 -15.61 22.26
CA SER A 38 9.55 -14.86 22.33
C SER A 38 9.54 -13.59 21.46
N ARG A 39 10.64 -12.83 21.45
CA ARG A 39 10.74 -11.58 20.67
C ARG A 39 10.95 -11.86 19.19
N VAL A 40 11.70 -12.91 18.86
CA VAL A 40 11.85 -13.38 17.47
C VAL A 40 10.49 -13.78 16.90
N ARG A 41 9.71 -14.58 17.64
CA ARG A 41 8.37 -15.01 17.23
C ARG A 41 7.43 -13.82 17.03
N ALA A 42 7.40 -12.87 17.96
CA ALA A 42 6.59 -11.66 17.84
C ALA A 42 6.98 -10.79 16.63
N HIS A 43 8.29 -10.62 16.38
CA HIS A 43 8.79 -9.84 15.25
C HIS A 43 8.41 -10.46 13.90
N VAL A 44 8.62 -11.77 13.74
CA VAL A 44 8.22 -12.49 12.51
C VAL A 44 6.71 -12.38 12.30
N PHE A 45 5.91 -12.53 13.35
CA PHE A 45 4.47 -12.36 13.28
C PHE A 45 4.07 -10.94 12.83
N LEU A 46 4.64 -9.90 13.44
CA LEU A 46 4.38 -8.51 13.06
C LEU A 46 4.79 -8.21 11.62
N CYS A 47 5.94 -8.71 11.17
CA CYS A 47 6.35 -8.54 9.77
C CYS A 47 5.42 -9.27 8.80
N MET A 48 4.96 -10.48 9.13
CA MET A 48 3.98 -11.20 8.30
C MET A 48 2.63 -10.47 8.26
N LEU A 49 2.16 -9.95 9.40
CA LEU A 49 0.93 -9.18 9.47
C LEU A 49 1.02 -7.89 8.67
N ALA A 50 2.08 -7.11 8.86
CA ALA A 50 2.30 -5.88 8.11
C ALA A 50 2.43 -6.17 6.60
N TYR A 51 3.07 -7.28 6.21
CA TYR A 51 3.14 -7.69 4.80
C TYR A 51 1.77 -8.02 4.23
N TYR A 52 0.96 -8.75 5.00
CA TYR A 52 -0.40 -9.10 4.61
C TYR A 52 -1.27 -7.85 4.41
N VAL A 53 -1.18 -6.89 5.33
CA VAL A 53 -1.88 -5.61 5.23
C VAL A 53 -1.38 -4.80 4.03
N GLU A 54 -0.07 -4.69 3.83
CA GLU A 54 0.52 -3.99 2.67
C GLU A 54 0.05 -4.62 1.34
N TRP A 55 0.04 -5.95 1.26
CA TRP A 55 -0.42 -6.67 0.09
C TRP A 55 -1.88 -6.35 -0.21
N HIS A 56 -2.77 -6.41 0.79
CA HIS A 56 -4.17 -6.05 0.64
C HIS A 56 -4.37 -4.59 0.23
N LEU A 57 -3.63 -3.67 0.84
CA LEU A 57 -3.64 -2.25 0.47
C LEU A 57 -3.24 -2.05 -0.99
N ARG A 58 -2.19 -2.73 -1.47
CA ARG A 58 -1.77 -2.66 -2.88
C ARG A 58 -2.81 -3.22 -3.83
N GLN A 59 -3.48 -4.31 -3.47
CA GLN A 59 -4.56 -4.86 -4.29
C GLN A 59 -5.74 -3.89 -4.39
N ALA A 60 -6.17 -3.30 -3.26
CA ALA A 60 -7.30 -2.38 -3.24
C ALA A 60 -6.99 -1.04 -3.93
N LEU A 61 -5.76 -0.52 -3.76
CA LEU A 61 -5.33 0.79 -4.26
C LEU A 61 -4.64 0.73 -5.62
N LYS A 62 -4.61 -0.45 -6.28
CA LYS A 62 -3.99 -0.67 -7.60
C LYS A 62 -4.31 0.43 -8.63
N PRO A 63 -5.55 0.95 -8.73
CA PRO A 63 -5.89 2.02 -9.67
C PRO A 63 -5.18 3.36 -9.44
N LEU A 64 -4.70 3.60 -8.22
CA LEU A 64 -3.99 4.83 -7.82
C LEU A 64 -2.48 4.66 -7.80
N LEU A 65 -1.98 3.42 -7.94
CA LEU A 65 -0.56 3.09 -7.87
C LEU A 65 0.08 3.03 -9.27
N HIS A 66 1.41 3.11 -9.33
CA HIS A 66 2.19 2.78 -10.53
C HIS A 66 2.17 1.29 -10.91
N ASP A 67 1.34 0.49 -10.23
CA ASP A 67 1.25 -0.94 -10.47
C ASP A 67 0.49 -1.22 -11.78
N ASP A 68 1.01 -2.18 -12.54
CA ASP A 68 0.42 -2.59 -13.81
C ASP A 68 -0.79 -3.51 -13.53
N GLU A 69 -1.97 -3.02 -13.92
CA GLU A 69 -3.24 -3.70 -13.70
C GLU A 69 -3.36 -5.00 -14.49
N ASP A 70 -2.84 -4.99 -15.72
CA ASP A 70 -2.99 -6.07 -16.69
C ASP A 70 -1.83 -7.05 -16.70
N LEU A 71 -0.77 -6.81 -15.93
CA LEU A 71 0.42 -7.65 -15.90
C LEU A 71 0.14 -9.12 -15.55
N ALA A 72 -0.85 -9.37 -14.69
CA ALA A 72 -1.28 -10.74 -14.36
C ALA A 72 -1.94 -11.42 -15.56
N THR A 73 -2.85 -10.70 -16.23
CA THR A 73 -3.53 -11.16 -17.43
C THR A 73 -2.55 -11.42 -18.58
N LEU A 74 -1.59 -10.51 -18.79
CA LEU A 74 -0.52 -10.65 -19.78
C LEU A 74 0.42 -11.83 -19.45
N ARG A 75 0.62 -12.13 -18.15
CA ARG A 75 1.39 -13.30 -17.70
C ARG A 75 0.69 -14.62 -17.99
N ASP A 76 -0.64 -14.65 -17.92
CA ASP A 76 -1.43 -15.87 -18.17
C ASP A 76 -1.62 -16.13 -19.66
N GLN A 77 -1.71 -15.07 -20.48
CA GLN A 77 -1.86 -15.16 -21.93
C GLN A 77 -0.55 -15.48 -22.67
N ARG A 78 0.60 -15.45 -21.99
CA ARG A 78 1.89 -15.66 -22.66
C ARG A 78 2.07 -17.13 -23.07
N ALA A 79 2.45 -17.32 -24.32
CA ALA A 79 2.75 -18.66 -24.87
C ALA A 79 4.02 -19.29 -24.25
N ASN A 80 4.97 -18.47 -23.77
CA ASN A 80 6.22 -18.95 -23.18
C ASN A 80 6.37 -18.53 -21.70
N PRO A 81 6.40 -19.49 -20.76
CA PRO A 81 6.47 -19.21 -19.33
C PRO A 81 7.85 -18.71 -18.83
N VAL A 82 8.88 -18.77 -19.66
CA VAL A 82 10.24 -18.34 -19.31
C VAL A 82 10.49 -16.88 -19.71
N MET A 83 9.82 -16.38 -20.75
CA MET A 83 10.02 -15.02 -21.24
C MET A 83 9.42 -13.97 -20.28
N PRO A 84 10.09 -12.82 -20.07
CA PRO A 84 9.56 -11.73 -19.28
C PRO A 84 8.28 -11.20 -19.92
N THR A 85 7.28 -10.89 -19.09
CA THR A 85 6.02 -10.30 -19.55
C THR A 85 6.25 -8.82 -19.84
N PRO A 86 5.90 -8.32 -21.04
CA PRO A 86 5.98 -6.91 -21.36
C PRO A 86 4.99 -6.11 -20.50
N ARG A 87 5.26 -4.81 -20.33
CA ARG A 87 4.34 -3.87 -19.65
C ARG A 87 3.06 -3.72 -20.48
N SER A 88 1.94 -3.44 -19.80
CA SER A 88 0.69 -3.11 -20.48
C SER A 88 0.69 -1.69 -21.06
N GLU A 89 -0.16 -1.48 -22.08
CA GLU A 89 -0.36 -0.15 -22.67
C GLU A 89 -0.85 0.87 -21.62
N GLY A 90 -1.68 0.44 -20.67
CA GLY A 90 -2.14 1.27 -19.54
C GLY A 90 -0.99 1.66 -18.60
N ALA A 91 -0.08 0.73 -18.31
CA ALA A 91 1.10 1.02 -17.48
C ALA A 91 2.07 1.98 -18.17
N ASP A 92 2.19 1.91 -19.49
CA ASP A 92 3.01 2.84 -20.28
C ASP A 92 2.33 4.21 -20.41
N ALA A 93 1.01 4.27 -20.56
CA ALA A 93 0.26 5.52 -20.55
C ALA A 93 0.32 6.23 -19.19
N LYS A 94 0.16 5.49 -18.08
CA LYS A 94 0.32 6.01 -16.71
C LYS A 94 1.74 6.52 -16.47
N ALA A 95 2.76 5.81 -16.95
CA ALA A 95 4.15 6.22 -16.84
C ALA A 95 4.45 7.49 -17.65
N ALA A 96 3.90 7.60 -18.87
CA ALA A 96 4.09 8.78 -19.72
C ALA A 96 3.36 10.02 -19.17
N ARG A 97 2.16 9.86 -18.63
CA ARG A 97 1.31 10.97 -18.16
C ARG A 97 1.50 11.31 -16.70
N HIS A 98 2.11 10.42 -15.90
CA HIS A 98 2.13 10.48 -14.43
C HIS A 98 0.73 10.68 -13.80
N ARG A 99 -0.32 10.31 -14.54
CA ARG A 99 -1.72 10.45 -14.15
C ARG A 99 -2.50 9.17 -14.40
N THR A 100 -3.45 8.92 -13.53
CA THR A 100 -4.46 7.88 -13.66
C THR A 100 -5.51 8.30 -14.69
N ASP A 101 -6.37 7.36 -15.11
CA ASP A 101 -7.44 7.62 -16.07
C ASP A 101 -8.43 8.69 -15.59
N ASP A 102 -8.57 8.88 -14.28
CA ASP A 102 -9.40 9.92 -13.66
C ASP A 102 -8.67 11.28 -13.50
N ASP A 103 -7.57 11.51 -14.23
CA ASP A 103 -6.70 12.70 -14.17
C ASP A 103 -6.08 12.98 -12.78
N LEU A 104 -6.10 11.99 -11.87
CA LEU A 104 -5.43 12.09 -10.57
C LEU A 104 -3.94 11.73 -10.70
N PRO A 105 -3.06 12.35 -9.91
CA PRO A 105 -1.64 11.98 -9.87
C PRO A 105 -1.48 10.51 -9.49
N VAL A 106 -0.59 9.80 -10.19
CA VAL A 106 -0.25 8.41 -9.82
C VAL A 106 0.81 8.43 -8.72
N HIS A 107 0.66 7.55 -7.74
CA HIS A 107 1.52 7.51 -6.55
C HIS A 107 2.28 6.19 -6.41
N SER A 108 3.39 6.23 -5.66
CA SER A 108 3.87 5.03 -4.97
C SER A 108 3.04 4.84 -3.70
N LEU A 109 2.96 3.60 -3.17
CA LEU A 109 2.21 3.33 -1.92
C LEU A 109 2.64 4.27 -0.79
N GLN A 110 3.94 4.51 -0.64
CA GLN A 110 4.47 5.41 0.39
C GLN A 110 3.97 6.85 0.21
N THR A 111 4.04 7.39 -1.01
CA THR A 111 3.56 8.76 -1.26
C THR A 111 2.05 8.89 -1.11
N LEU A 112 1.30 7.84 -1.44
CA LEU A 112 -0.15 7.80 -1.24
C LEU A 112 -0.48 7.77 0.25
N LEU A 113 0.17 6.91 1.04
CA LEU A 113 0.00 6.86 2.49
C LEU A 113 0.35 8.21 3.15
N GLN A 114 1.37 8.91 2.64
CA GLN A 114 1.73 10.22 3.14
C GLN A 114 0.69 11.30 2.81
N ASP A 115 0.08 11.24 1.62
CA ASP A 115 -1.05 12.11 1.29
C ASP A 115 -2.27 11.79 2.16
N LEU A 116 -2.59 10.50 2.34
CA LEU A 116 -3.68 10.06 3.23
C LEU A 116 -3.47 10.52 4.67
N ALA A 117 -2.23 10.52 5.16
CA ALA A 117 -1.89 10.94 6.52
C ALA A 117 -2.14 12.44 6.79
N THR A 118 -2.35 13.26 5.75
CA THR A 118 -2.74 14.67 5.93
C THR A 118 -4.20 14.82 6.37
N LEU A 119 -5.02 13.77 6.25
CA LEU A 119 -6.35 13.72 6.82
C LEU A 119 -6.24 13.61 8.35
N THR A 120 -6.45 14.74 9.03
CA THR A 120 -6.35 14.84 10.49
C THR A 120 -7.69 15.16 11.12
N TYR A 121 -7.90 14.57 12.31
CA TYR A 121 -8.98 14.88 13.24
C TYR A 121 -8.38 15.70 14.38
N ASN A 122 -8.59 17.01 14.37
CA ASN A 122 -8.00 17.91 15.36
C ASN A 122 -9.04 18.26 16.43
N ILE A 123 -8.78 17.86 17.68
CA ILE A 123 -9.54 18.34 18.84
C ILE A 123 -8.79 19.53 19.43
N THR A 124 -9.35 20.71 19.33
CA THR A 124 -8.80 21.92 19.95
C THR A 124 -9.68 22.38 21.11
N SER A 125 -9.06 23.02 22.08
CA SER A 125 -9.75 23.71 23.16
C SER A 125 -9.26 25.15 23.21
N THR A 126 -10.12 26.06 23.65
CA THR A 126 -9.73 27.48 23.81
C THR A 126 -9.29 27.72 25.25
N SER A 127 -8.29 28.58 25.45
CA SER A 127 -7.86 28.97 26.80
C SER A 127 -8.97 29.65 27.61
N VAL A 128 -9.94 30.25 26.92
CA VAL A 128 -11.11 30.92 27.50
C VAL A 128 -12.14 29.91 28.04
N ASN A 129 -12.21 28.70 27.46
CA ASN A 129 -13.08 27.63 27.95
C ASN A 129 -12.45 26.25 27.70
N PRO A 130 -11.68 25.71 28.65
CA PRO A 130 -10.97 24.44 28.52
C PRO A 130 -11.90 23.22 28.40
N GLN A 131 -13.15 23.34 28.83
CA GLN A 131 -14.13 22.25 28.80
C GLN A 131 -14.81 22.11 27.43
N THR A 132 -14.75 23.14 26.59
CA THR A 132 -15.31 23.11 25.23
C THR A 132 -14.29 22.51 24.26
N LYS A 133 -14.61 21.33 23.72
CA LYS A 133 -13.84 20.68 22.67
C LYS A 133 -14.39 21.10 21.31
N ILE A 134 -13.55 21.71 20.49
CA ILE A 134 -13.84 22.05 19.10
C ILE A 134 -13.21 20.95 18.25
N VAL A 135 -14.04 20.24 17.50
CA VAL A 135 -13.60 19.19 16.58
C VAL A 135 -13.49 19.78 15.19
N ILE A 136 -12.28 19.76 14.62
CA ILE A 136 -12.00 20.21 13.26
C ILE A 136 -11.62 18.99 12.43
N THR A 137 -12.53 18.58 11.54
CA THR A 137 -12.28 17.54 10.55
C THR A 137 -11.80 18.19 9.25
N THR A 138 -10.64 17.76 8.76
CA THR A 138 -10.12 18.20 7.46
C THR A 138 -11.01 17.69 6.32
N ARG A 139 -11.23 18.52 5.28
CA ARG A 139 -11.99 18.11 4.09
C ARG A 139 -11.11 17.22 3.20
N PRO A 140 -11.50 15.97 2.91
CA PRO A 140 -10.66 15.07 2.12
C PRO A 140 -10.49 15.56 0.69
N THR A 141 -9.25 15.47 0.18
CA THR A 141 -8.93 15.76 -1.23
C THR A 141 -9.66 14.79 -2.18
N PRO A 142 -9.83 15.11 -3.48
CA PRO A 142 -10.41 14.17 -4.44
C PRO A 142 -9.68 12.82 -4.48
N LEU A 143 -8.35 12.84 -4.36
CA LEU A 143 -7.51 11.65 -4.27
C LEU A 143 -7.82 10.82 -3.02
N GLN A 144 -7.85 11.46 -1.84
CA GLN A 144 -8.19 10.80 -0.58
C GLN A 144 -9.57 10.17 -0.62
N ARG A 145 -10.59 10.88 -1.15
CA ARG A 145 -11.95 10.33 -1.28
C ARG A 145 -11.96 9.07 -2.14
N LYS A 146 -11.25 9.08 -3.28
CA LYS A 146 -11.16 7.91 -4.15
C LYS A 146 -10.43 6.75 -3.47
N ALA A 147 -9.33 7.02 -2.77
CA ALA A 147 -8.60 6.00 -2.02
C ALA A 147 -9.47 5.35 -0.93
N PHE A 148 -10.20 6.16 -0.15
CA PHE A 148 -11.12 5.66 0.88
C PHE A 148 -12.30 4.87 0.29
N ALA A 149 -12.84 5.31 -0.85
CA ALA A 149 -13.88 4.57 -1.57
C ALA A 149 -13.38 3.20 -2.05
N LEU A 150 -12.15 3.11 -2.58
CA LEU A 150 -11.53 1.84 -2.97
C LEU A 150 -11.29 0.90 -1.79
N LEU A 151 -11.01 1.45 -0.61
CA LEU A 151 -10.84 0.69 0.63
C LEU A 151 -12.18 0.32 1.29
N GLY A 152 -13.31 0.87 0.85
CA GLY A 152 -14.61 0.69 1.49
C GLY A 152 -14.69 1.32 2.89
N ILE A 153 -13.89 2.36 3.15
CA ILE A 153 -13.81 3.04 4.45
C ILE A 153 -14.42 4.43 4.31
N ASP A 154 -15.31 4.81 5.21
CA ASP A 154 -15.78 6.20 5.30
C ASP A 154 -14.95 6.97 6.35
N PRO A 155 -14.11 7.94 5.95
CA PRO A 155 -13.34 8.75 6.90
C PRO A 155 -14.22 9.63 7.79
N GLY A 156 -15.50 9.83 7.45
CA GLY A 156 -16.46 10.55 8.29
C GLY A 156 -17.14 9.68 9.35
N CYS A 157 -17.03 8.34 9.26
CA CYS A 157 -17.85 7.41 10.04
C CYS A 157 -17.11 6.77 11.23
N SER A 158 -15.94 7.30 11.64
CA SER A 158 -15.37 6.97 12.95
C SER A 158 -16.11 7.75 14.06
N GLN A 159 -17.38 7.39 14.30
CA GLN A 159 -18.16 7.77 15.48
C GLN A 159 -18.88 6.54 16.03
#